data_AF-A0A528CHM5-F1
#
_entry.id   AF-A0A528CHM5-F1
#
_cell.length_a   1.000
_cell.length_b   1.000
_cell.length_c   1.000
_cell.angle_alpha   90.00
_cell.angle_beta   90.00
_cell.angle_gamma   90.00
#
_symmetry.space_group_name_H-M   'P 1'
#
loop_
_entity.id
_entity.type
_entity.pdbx_description
1 polymer ?
#
loop_
_entity_poly.entity_id
_entity_poly.type
_entity_poly.pdbx_seq_one_letter_code
_entity_poly.pdbx_strand_id
1 'polypeptide(L)' 'MLNWIEFPVLLAGLVIAGGLWGFEELMEVARDTTPHAFDTEILLAFREVGQPDNPIGPLWLEGAMRDITSLG' A
#
# COMPACT_ATOMS: atom_id res chain seq x y z
N MET A 1 24.89 19.26 -35.19
CA MET A 1 24.55 17.82 -35.11
C MET A 1 24.29 17.34 -33.67
N LEU A 2 24.80 18.03 -32.63
CA LEU A 2 24.72 17.59 -31.23
C LEU A 2 23.34 17.80 -30.56
N ASN A 3 22.65 18.93 -30.82
CA ASN A 3 21.37 19.29 -30.18
C ASN A 3 20.23 18.27 -30.36
N TRP A 4 20.29 17.44 -31.40
CA TRP A 4 19.22 16.48 -31.72
C TRP A 4 19.20 15.28 -30.77
N ILE A 5 20.33 14.97 -30.12
CA ILE A 5 20.44 13.91 -29.10
C ILE A 5 20.30 14.49 -27.70
N GLU A 6 20.81 15.71 -27.47
CA GLU A 6 20.71 16.39 -26.18
C GLU A 6 19.24 16.63 -25.77
N PHE A 7 18.40 17.06 -26.70
CA PHE A 7 16.99 17.35 -26.38
C PHE A 7 16.20 16.11 -25.94
N PRO A 8 16.23 14.96 -26.63
CA PRO A 8 15.62 13.72 -26.15
C PRO A 8 16.17 13.24 -24.80
N VAL A 9 17.48 13.38 -24.56
CA VAL A 9 18.10 12.96 -23.30
C VAL A 9 17.63 13.85 -22.13
N LEU A 10 17.57 15.16 -22.35
CA LEU A 10 17.03 16.10 -21.36
C LEU A 10 15.55 15.86 -21.10
N LEU A 11 14.77 15.57 -22.15
CA LEU A 11 13.36 15.23 -22.02
C LEU A 11 13.14 13.92 -21.26
N ALA A 12 13.93 12.88 -21.54
CA ALA A 12 13.89 11.62 -20.80
C ALA A 12 14.25 11.82 -19.32
N GLY A 13 15.27 12.62 -19.04
CA GLY A 13 15.62 13.01 -17.67
C GLY A 13 14.49 13.75 -16.96
N LEU A 14 13.82 14.68 -17.65
CA LEU A 14 12.67 15.41 -17.11
C LEU A 14 11.49 14.48 -16.81
N VAL A 15 11.19 13.52 -17.70
CA VAL A 15 10.12 12.54 -17.49
C VAL A 15 10.42 11.65 -16.30
N ILE A 16 11.67 11.18 -16.17
CA ILE A 16 12.09 10.35 -15.04
C ILE A 16 11.99 11.14 -13.73
N ALA A 17 12.53 12.37 -13.70
CA ALA A 17 12.48 13.23 -12.53
C ALA A 17 11.03 13.57 -12.14
N GLY A 18 10.19 13.93 -13.11
CA GLY A 18 8.77 14.19 -12.89
C GLY A 18 8.00 12.96 -12.43
N GLY A 19 8.32 11.78 -12.96
CA GLY A 19 7.72 10.52 -12.54
C GLY A 19 8.10 10.14 -11.11
N LEU A 20 9.37 10.30 -10.73
CA LEU A 20 9.86 10.07 -9.36
C LEU A 20 9.19 11.03 -8.38
N TRP A 21 9.16 12.33 -8.70
CA TRP A 21 8.53 13.34 -7.86
C TRP A 21 7.02 13.12 -7.73
N GLY A 22 6.32 12.85 -8.84
CA GLY A 22 4.89 12.54 -8.81
C GLY A 22 4.59 11.26 -8.04
N PHE A 23 5.47 10.25 -8.09
CA PHE A 23 5.33 9.04 -7.30
C PHE A 23 5.51 9.31 -5.79
N GLU A 24 6.48 10.15 -5.41
CA GLU A 24 6.69 10.56 -4.02
C GLU A 24 5.45 11.26 -3.45
N GLU A 25 4.87 12.20 -4.21
CA GLU A 25 3.63 12.89 -3.84
C GLU A 25 2.46 11.91 -3.68
N LEU A 26 2.31 10.96 -4.63
CA LEU A 26 1.29 9.92 -4.53
C LEU A 26 1.49 9.02 -3.30
N MET A 27 2.74 8.74 -2.92
CA MET A 27 3.06 7.97 -1.72
C MET A 27 2.78 8.74 -0.43
N GLU A 28 2.99 10.06 -0.42
CA GLU A 28 2.59 10.93 0.69
C GLU A 28 1.07 10.96 0.85
N VAL A 29 0.35 11.19 -0.25
CA VAL A 29 -1.12 11.13 -0.28
C VAL A 29 -1.63 9.76 0.15
N ALA A 30 -1.00 8.66 -0.27
CA ALA A 30 -1.39 7.32 0.15
C ALA A 30 -1.11 7.06 1.64
N ARG A 31 -0.08 7.67 2.23
CA ARG A 31 0.19 7.59 3.68
C ARG A 31 -0.81 8.40 4.49
N ASP A 32 -1.13 9.61 4.03
CA ASP A 32 -2.06 10.52 4.71
C ASP A 32 -3.54 10.14 4.49
N THR A 33 -3.87 9.53 3.35
CA THR A 33 -5.19 8.95 3.05
C THR A 33 -5.34 7.60 3.73
N THR A 34 -5.35 7.61 5.06
CA THR A 34 -5.92 6.60 5.97
C THR A 34 -6.02 5.16 5.41
N PRO A 35 -4.91 4.45 5.11
CA PRO A 35 -4.97 3.01 4.90
C PRO A 35 -5.27 2.31 6.24
N HIS A 36 -4.68 2.83 7.33
CA HIS A 36 -4.80 2.20 8.64
C HIS A 36 -6.19 2.25 9.27
N ALA A 37 -6.95 3.34 9.18
CA ALA A 37 -8.29 3.32 9.81
C ALA A 37 -9.25 2.42 9.03
N PHE A 38 -9.13 2.35 7.70
CA PHE A 38 -9.91 1.43 6.89
C PHE A 38 -9.55 -0.04 7.17
N ASP A 39 -8.26 -0.37 7.17
CA ASP A 39 -7.78 -1.71 7.52
C ASP A 39 -8.20 -2.07 8.95
N THR A 40 -8.11 -1.12 9.88
CA THR A 40 -8.51 -1.31 11.28
C THR A 40 -10.02 -1.51 11.39
N GLU A 41 -10.84 -0.77 10.65
CA GLU A 41 -12.30 -0.91 10.64
C GLU A 41 -12.69 -2.29 10.10
N ILE A 42 -12.06 -2.75 9.02
CA ILE A 42 -12.26 -4.11 8.49
C ILE A 42 -11.85 -5.15 9.53
N LEU A 43 -10.66 -5.03 10.12
CA LEU A 43 -10.18 -5.97 11.13
C LEU A 43 -11.08 -6.00 12.37
N LEU A 44 -11.63 -4.85 12.79
CA LEU A 44 -12.58 -4.76 13.89
C LEU A 44 -13.96 -5.31 13.52
N ALA A 45 -14.38 -5.22 12.26
CA ALA A 45 -15.63 -5.83 11.79
C ALA A 45 -15.62 -7.37 11.89
N PHE A 46 -14.43 -7.99 11.83
CA PHE A 46 -14.23 -9.42 12.06
C PHE A 46 -13.86 -9.76 13.51
N ARG A 47 -14.04 -8.85 14.48
CA ARG A 47 -13.73 -9.09 15.90
C ARG A 47 -14.94 -8.86 16.77
N GLU A 48 -14.99 -9.57 17.89
CA GLU A 48 -16.05 -9.37 18.87
C GLU A 48 -15.93 -7.98 19.53
N VAL A 49 -17.06 -7.28 19.66
CA VAL A 49 -17.11 -5.93 20.22
C VAL A 49 -16.60 -5.97 21.67
N GLY A 50 -15.53 -5.22 21.95
CA GLY A 50 -14.91 -5.16 23.28
C GLY A 50 -13.89 -6.28 23.57
N GLN A 51 -13.70 -7.23 22.66
CA GLN A 51 -12.70 -8.31 22.77
C GLN A 51 -11.92 -8.43 21.44
N PRO A 52 -10.97 -7.50 21.19
CA PRO A 52 -10.24 -7.45 19.92
C PRO A 52 -9.34 -8.66 19.66
N ASP A 53 -9.08 -9.50 20.67
CA ASP A 53 -8.33 -10.75 20.52
C ASP A 53 -9.21 -11.93 20.10
N ASN A 54 -10.55 -11.76 20.07
CA ASN A 54 -11.48 -12.80 19.69
C ASN A 54 -12.02 -12.59 18.26
N PRO A 55 -11.58 -13.39 17.28
CA PRO A 55 -12.06 -13.28 15.90
C PRO A 55 -13.47 -13.86 15.74
N ILE A 56 -14.27 -13.24 14.88
CA ILE A 56 -15.60 -13.71 14.49
C ILE A 56 -15.44 -14.67 13.31
N GLY A 57 -15.76 -15.95 13.52
CA GLY A 57 -15.79 -16.95 12.45
C GLY A 57 -15.78 -18.39 12.95
N PRO A 58 -15.83 -19.38 12.03
CA PRO A 58 -15.68 -20.79 12.35
C PRO A 58 -14.26 -21.11 12.82
N LEU A 59 -14.10 -22.10 13.71
CA LEU A 59 -12.80 -22.50 14.27
C LEU A 59 -11.70 -22.82 13.23
N TRP A 60 -12.08 -23.28 12.04
CA TRP A 60 -11.11 -23.60 10.98
C TRP A 60 -10.51 -22.35 10.31
N LEU A 61 -11.19 -21.20 10.37
CA LEU A 61 -10.79 -19.97 9.67
C LEU A 61 -9.56 -19.33 10.33
N GLU A 62 -9.50 -19.34 11.67
CA GLU A 62 -8.34 -18.83 12.42
C GLU A 62 -7.07 -19.63 12.07
N GLY A 63 -7.19 -20.96 12.02
CA GLY A 63 -6.09 -21.84 11.62
C GLY A 63 -5.59 -21.57 10.21
N ALA A 64 -6.51 -21.44 9.25
CA ALA A 64 -6.16 -21.16 7.85
C ALA A 64 -5.44 -19.80 7.68
N MET A 65 -5.87 -18.76 8.40
CA MET A 65 -5.21 -17.45 8.36
C MET A 65 -3.83 -17.49 9.02
N ARG A 66 -3.68 -18.21 10.15
CA ARG A 66 -2.37 -18.44 10.78
C ARG A 66 -1.41 -19.11 9.81
N ASP A 67 -1.86 -20.16 9.11
CA ASP A 67 -1.04 -20.89 8.14
C ASP A 67 -0.60 -19.99 6.99
N ILE A 68 -1.49 -19.16 6.43
CA ILE A 68 -1.15 -18.20 5.36
C ILE A 68 -0.11 -17.17 5.84
N THR A 69 -0.29 -16.59 7.03
CA THR A 69 0.67 -15.60 7.56
C THR A 69 2.03 -16.20 7.91
N SER A 70 2.12 -17.51 8.11
CA SER A 70 3.38 -18.22 8.33
C SER A 70 4.24 -18.37 7.06
N LEU A 71 3.69 -18.05 5.89
CA LEU A 71 4.38 -18.14 4.60
C LEU A 71 5.26 -16.92 4.28
N GLY A 72 5.15 -15.85 5.08
CA GLY A 72 5.87 -14.59 4.93
C GLY A 72 7.08 -14.48 5.85
#